data_AF-A0A7V8NWX9-F1
#
_entry.id   AF-A0A7V8NWX9-F1
#
_cell.length_a   1.000
_cell.length_b   1.000
_cell.length_c   1.000
_cell.angle_alpha   90.00
_cell.angle_beta   90.00
_cell.angle_gamma   90.00
#
_symmetry.space_group_name_H-M   'P 1'
#
loop_
_entity.id
_entity.type
_entity.pdbx_description
1 polymer ?
#
loop_
_entity_poly.entity_id
_entity_poly.type
_entity_poly.pdbx_seq_one_letter_code
_entity_poly.pdbx_strand_id
1 'polypeptide(L)'
;MTPYIPPLEEPEFAYAGASRTSLSTVIFRIVRWSTYAAAILTLVLVLRNAPPPPVETSPQAAARAEKKFEEAEHAAANGQPAKLRMDETELNSYLSSHLEWSGRQAVKPAPTTDQPGTPGDAGPTPHEVGQMRSHVRDVKVQLVDDRVKAYILFDVHGKDMTLQLEGRLSARNGYLNFAPVSGQVGSLPIPQSALESAVRRLMESPENREKLKLPPQIADLHIENGKVVANYR
;
A
#
# COMPACT_ATOMS: atom_id res chain seq x y z
N MET A 1 -57.31 -66.22 -51.74
CA MET A 1 -55.91 -65.86 -51.42
C MET A 1 -55.86 -64.36 -51.25
N THR A 2 -55.92 -63.91 -50.00
CA THR A 2 -55.95 -62.50 -49.59
C THR A 2 -54.51 -61.95 -49.52
N PRO A 3 -54.27 -60.70 -49.93
CA PRO A 3 -52.92 -60.11 -49.94
C PRO A 3 -52.44 -59.77 -48.53
N TYR A 4 -51.16 -60.06 -48.26
CA TYR A 4 -50.45 -59.69 -47.04
C TYR A 4 -50.13 -58.19 -47.07
N ILE A 5 -50.62 -57.45 -46.07
CA ILE A 5 -50.33 -56.03 -45.85
C ILE A 5 -49.28 -55.95 -44.73
N PRO A 6 -48.12 -55.32 -44.94
CA PRO A 6 -47.09 -55.19 -43.90
C PRO A 6 -47.56 -54.23 -42.77
N PRO A 7 -47.03 -54.37 -41.54
CA PRO A 7 -47.36 -53.46 -40.45
C PRO A 7 -46.78 -52.06 -40.70
N LEU A 8 -47.57 -51.03 -40.42
CA LEU A 8 -47.14 -49.63 -40.39
C LEU A 8 -46.11 -49.45 -39.26
N GLU A 9 -44.89 -49.04 -39.61
CA GLU A 9 -43.89 -48.57 -38.65
C GLU A 9 -44.46 -47.37 -37.86
N GLU A 10 -44.58 -47.52 -36.55
CA GLU A 10 -44.90 -46.41 -35.66
C GLU A 10 -43.72 -45.42 -35.69
N PRO A 11 -43.95 -44.11 -35.97
CA PRO A 11 -42.92 -43.13 -35.77
C PRO A 11 -42.61 -43.07 -34.28
N GLU A 12 -41.40 -43.49 -33.93
CA GLU A 12 -40.80 -43.31 -32.60
C GLU A 12 -40.74 -41.79 -32.34
N PHE A 13 -41.83 -41.24 -31.78
CA PHE A 13 -41.88 -39.86 -31.35
C PHE A 13 -40.84 -39.71 -30.24
N ALA A 14 -39.72 -39.13 -30.62
CA ALA A 14 -38.70 -38.62 -29.73
C ALA A 14 -39.38 -37.84 -28.59
N TYR A 15 -39.45 -38.46 -27.41
CA TYR A 15 -39.64 -37.71 -26.18
C TYR A 15 -38.36 -36.92 -25.95
N ALA A 16 -38.28 -35.75 -26.58
CA ALA A 16 -37.38 -34.68 -26.18
C ALA A 16 -37.76 -34.31 -24.74
N GLY A 17 -37.12 -34.97 -23.78
CA GLY A 17 -37.17 -34.59 -22.38
C GLY A 17 -36.65 -33.16 -22.28
N ALA A 18 -37.58 -32.21 -22.27
CA ALA A 18 -37.31 -30.82 -21.98
C ALA A 18 -36.61 -30.80 -20.62
N SER A 19 -35.30 -30.60 -20.65
CA SER A 19 -34.46 -30.55 -19.47
C SER A 19 -34.90 -29.32 -18.70
N ARG A 20 -35.74 -29.52 -17.68
CA ARG A 20 -36.02 -28.51 -16.66
C ARG A 20 -34.67 -28.12 -16.09
N THR A 21 -34.12 -27.02 -16.58
CA THR A 21 -32.82 -26.51 -16.15
C THR A 21 -32.98 -26.21 -14.68
N SER A 22 -32.39 -27.05 -13.82
CA SER A 22 -32.67 -26.98 -12.39
C SER A 22 -32.27 -25.60 -11.89
N LEU A 23 -33.21 -24.88 -11.30
CA LEU A 23 -33.00 -23.53 -10.74
C LEU A 23 -31.77 -23.51 -9.81
N SER A 24 -31.49 -24.62 -9.12
CA SER A 24 -30.27 -24.85 -8.33
C SER A 24 -28.96 -24.78 -9.12
N THR A 25 -28.90 -25.32 -10.35
CA THR A 25 -27.68 -25.25 -11.18
C THR A 25 -27.44 -23.83 -11.69
N VAL A 26 -28.52 -23.08 -11.95
CA VAL A 26 -28.44 -21.67 -12.36
C VAL A 26 -27.99 -20.79 -11.19
N ILE A 27 -28.58 -20.97 -10.00
CA ILE A 27 -28.15 -20.26 -8.78
C ILE A 27 -26.69 -20.58 -8.45
N PHE A 28 -26.30 -21.86 -8.48
CA PHE A 28 -24.91 -22.26 -8.24
C PHE A 28 -23.95 -21.66 -9.27
N ARG A 29 -24.34 -21.61 -10.55
CA ARG A 29 -23.56 -20.92 -11.60
C ARG A 29 -23.46 -19.42 -11.31
N ILE A 30 -24.55 -18.74 -10.97
CA ILE A 30 -24.55 -17.31 -10.67
C ILE A 30 -23.64 -16.99 -9.48
N VAL A 31 -23.77 -17.74 -8.37
CA VAL A 31 -22.91 -17.57 -7.20
C VAL A 31 -21.44 -17.78 -7.59
N ARG A 32 -21.12 -18.87 -8.28
CA ARG A 32 -19.75 -19.17 -8.70
C ARG A 32 -19.16 -18.09 -9.61
N TRP A 33 -19.92 -17.62 -10.60
CA TRP A 33 -19.48 -16.55 -11.50
C TRP A 33 -19.42 -15.18 -10.80
N SER A 34 -20.30 -14.91 -9.84
CA SER A 34 -20.28 -13.67 -9.05
C SER A 34 -19.03 -13.58 -8.17
N THR A 35 -18.59 -14.70 -7.58
CA THR A 35 -17.33 -14.75 -6.83
C THR A 35 -16.13 -14.45 -7.72
N TYR A 36 -16.08 -15.01 -8.93
CA TYR A 36 -15.03 -14.69 -9.89
C TYR A 36 -15.09 -13.24 -10.36
N ALA A 37 -16.29 -12.71 -10.64
CA ALA A 37 -16.46 -11.32 -11.03
C ALA A 37 -16.03 -10.37 -9.90
N ALA A 38 -16.36 -10.68 -8.64
CA ALA A 38 -15.91 -9.93 -7.47
C ALA A 38 -14.39 -9.99 -7.31
N ALA A 39 -13.76 -11.15 -7.50
CA ALA A 39 -12.30 -11.31 -7.46
C ALA A 39 -11.58 -10.57 -8.60
N ILE A 40 -12.16 -10.60 -9.81
CA ILE A 40 -11.63 -9.85 -10.96
C ILE A 40 -11.81 -8.34 -10.71
N LEU A 41 -12.94 -7.93 -10.15
CA LEU A 41 -13.19 -6.53 -9.81
C LEU A 41 -12.22 -6.04 -8.73
N THR A 42 -11.99 -6.80 -7.66
CA THR A 42 -10.99 -6.43 -6.64
C THR A 42 -9.59 -6.36 -7.25
N LEU A 43 -9.23 -7.30 -8.13
CA LEU A 43 -7.97 -7.24 -8.86
C LEU A 43 -7.86 -5.96 -9.70
N VAL A 44 -8.89 -5.62 -10.47
CA VAL A 44 -8.95 -4.38 -11.28
C VAL A 44 -8.86 -3.13 -10.39
N LEU A 45 -9.50 -3.12 -9.23
CA LEU A 45 -9.46 -1.98 -8.31
C LEU A 45 -8.09 -1.81 -7.64
N VAL A 46 -7.43 -2.90 -7.27
CA VAL A 46 -6.04 -2.90 -6.74
C VAL A 46 -5.07 -2.37 -7.80
N LEU A 47 -5.30 -2.74 -9.06
CA LEU A 47 -4.54 -2.30 -10.23
C LEU A 47 -4.83 -0.87 -10.69
N ARG A 48 -5.98 -0.32 -10.29
CA ARG A 48 -6.36 1.03 -10.64
C ARG A 48 -5.68 1.99 -9.67
N ASN A 49 -4.55 2.52 -10.12
CA ASN A 49 -3.76 3.51 -9.40
C ASN A 49 -4.59 4.75 -9.08
N ALA A 50 -4.53 5.20 -7.83
CA ALA A 50 -5.17 6.43 -7.43
C ALA A 50 -4.35 7.64 -7.97
N PRO A 51 -5.01 8.76 -8.32
CA PRO A 51 -4.34 9.91 -8.90
C PRO A 51 -3.28 10.42 -7.92
N PRO A 52 -2.07 10.76 -8.40
CA PRO A 52 -1.03 11.28 -7.54
C PRO A 52 -1.45 12.66 -7.01
N PRO A 53 -1.20 12.96 -5.73
CA PRO A 53 -1.49 14.27 -5.19
C PRO A 53 -0.65 15.36 -5.88
N PRO A 54 -1.21 16.56 -6.10
CA PRO A 54 -0.47 17.71 -6.59
C PRO A 54 0.38 18.26 -5.44
N VAL A 55 1.65 17.88 -5.42
CA VAL A 55 2.61 18.34 -4.41
C VAL A 55 3.76 19.01 -5.13
N GLU A 56 4.10 20.23 -4.72
CA GLU A 56 5.21 20.97 -5.29
C GLU A 56 6.54 20.51 -4.67
N THR A 57 7.54 20.26 -5.52
CA THR A 57 8.91 20.01 -5.08
C THR A 57 9.84 21.03 -5.76
N SER A 58 10.81 21.55 -5.00
CA SER A 58 11.83 22.45 -5.56
C SER A 58 13.19 22.24 -4.89
N PRO A 59 14.30 22.34 -5.65
CA PRO A 59 15.64 22.22 -5.08
C PRO A 59 15.93 23.26 -3.99
N GLN A 60 15.33 24.45 -4.13
CA GLN A 60 15.46 25.52 -3.13
C GLN A 60 14.77 25.15 -1.82
N ALA A 61 13.62 24.46 -1.85
CA ALA A 61 12.94 24.01 -0.65
C ALA A 61 13.70 22.88 0.06
N ALA A 62 14.34 21.97 -0.69
CA ALA A 62 15.24 20.97 -0.11
C ALA A 62 16.43 21.62 0.62
N ALA A 63 17.06 22.62 0.02
CA ALA A 63 18.17 23.35 0.66
C ALA A 63 17.74 24.11 1.93
N ARG A 64 16.51 24.66 1.96
CA ARG A 64 15.95 25.28 3.17
C ARG A 64 15.67 24.24 4.26
N ALA A 65 15.11 23.10 3.89
CA ALA A 65 14.89 21.97 4.78
C ALA A 65 16.20 21.54 5.47
N GLU A 66 17.27 21.33 4.68
CA GLU A 66 18.58 20.93 5.19
C GLU A 66 19.15 21.96 6.18
N LYS A 67 19.18 23.24 5.79
CA LYS A 67 19.69 24.30 6.65
C LYS A 67 18.94 24.39 7.99
N LYS A 68 17.61 24.24 7.97
CA LYS A 68 16.82 24.24 9.21
C LYS A 68 17.14 23.05 10.10
N PHE A 69 17.41 21.89 9.50
CA PHE A 69 17.81 20.68 10.21
C PHE A 69 19.18 20.88 10.88
N GLU A 70 20.18 21.36 10.12
CA GLU A 70 21.52 21.69 10.65
C GLU A 70 21.45 22.72 11.79
N GLU A 71 20.66 23.78 11.66
CA GLU A 71 20.49 24.80 12.70
C GLU A 71 19.85 24.21 13.97
N ALA A 72 18.82 23.37 13.82
CA ALA A 72 18.15 22.73 14.94
C ALA A 72 19.05 21.70 15.64
N GLU A 73 19.79 20.90 14.88
CA GLU A 73 20.75 19.95 15.42
C GLU A 73 21.92 20.64 16.11
N HIS A 74 22.47 21.70 15.52
CA HIS A 74 23.55 22.46 16.14
C HIS A 74 23.09 23.12 17.45
N ALA A 75 21.89 23.69 17.49
CA ALA A 75 21.32 24.23 18.73
C ALA A 75 21.16 23.13 19.80
N ALA A 76 20.59 21.98 19.43
CA ALA A 76 20.38 20.86 20.36
C ALA A 76 21.70 20.21 20.83
N ALA A 77 22.70 20.12 19.95
CA ALA A 77 24.04 19.66 20.31
C ALA A 77 24.72 20.58 21.34
N ASN A 78 24.39 21.87 21.31
CA ASN A 78 24.81 22.85 22.30
C ASN A 78 23.89 22.91 23.54
N GLY A 79 22.94 21.98 23.68
CA GLY A 79 21.99 21.91 24.80
C GLY A 79 20.95 23.02 24.81
N GLN A 80 20.68 23.65 23.66
CA GLN A 80 19.63 24.66 23.52
C GLN A 80 18.38 24.03 22.89
N PRO A 81 17.18 24.29 23.44
CA PRO A 81 15.95 23.78 22.86
C PRO A 81 15.72 24.43 21.49
N ALA A 82 15.55 23.60 20.46
CA ALA A 82 15.28 24.06 19.10
C ALA A 82 13.95 23.52 18.60
N LYS A 83 13.28 24.27 17.72
CA LYS A 83 12.02 23.85 17.10
C LYS A 83 12.17 23.87 15.59
N LEU A 84 12.19 22.69 14.99
CA LEU A 84 12.20 22.51 13.55
C LEU A 84 10.76 22.54 13.02
N ARG A 85 10.53 23.37 12.00
CA ARG A 85 9.26 23.41 11.27
C ARG A 85 9.48 23.33 9.78
N MET A 86 8.88 22.31 9.16
CA MET A 86 8.93 22.05 7.73
C MET A 86 7.53 22.05 7.15
N ASP A 87 7.34 22.77 6.06
CA ASP A 87 6.12 22.70 5.27
C ASP A 87 6.12 21.49 4.31
N GLU A 88 4.99 21.27 3.66
CA GLU A 88 4.80 20.17 2.72
C GLU A 88 5.83 20.20 1.58
N THR A 89 6.08 21.37 0.99
CA THR A 89 7.02 21.54 -0.12
C THR A 89 8.44 21.20 0.32
N GLU A 90 8.87 21.69 1.47
CA GLU A 90 10.18 21.40 2.08
C GLU A 90 10.34 19.90 2.36
N LEU A 91 9.34 19.26 2.97
CA LEU A 91 9.35 17.84 3.27
C LEU A 91 9.44 16.99 2.00
N ASN A 92 8.60 17.26 0.99
CA ASN A 92 8.59 16.46 -0.24
C ASN A 92 9.85 16.67 -1.08
N SER A 93 10.38 17.90 -1.10
CA SER A 93 11.64 18.17 -1.78
C SER A 93 12.79 17.39 -1.12
N TYR A 94 12.84 17.35 0.21
CA TYR A 94 13.82 16.56 0.95
C TYR A 94 13.66 15.05 0.73
N LEU A 95 12.44 14.53 0.74
CA LEU A 95 12.19 13.10 0.47
C LEU A 95 12.60 12.71 -0.96
N SER A 96 12.26 13.55 -1.95
CA SER A 96 12.60 13.28 -3.35
C SER A 96 14.11 13.16 -3.57
N SER A 97 14.92 14.04 -2.97
CA SER A 97 16.38 13.99 -3.11
C SER A 97 17.02 12.77 -2.45
N HIS A 98 16.42 12.26 -1.37
CA HIS A 98 16.92 11.08 -0.65
C HIS A 98 16.43 9.75 -1.24
N LEU A 99 15.30 9.74 -1.96
CA LEU A 99 14.78 8.56 -2.65
C LEU A 99 15.58 8.23 -3.92
N GLU A 100 16.03 9.23 -4.68
CA GLU A 100 16.86 9.03 -5.88
C GLU A 100 18.18 8.29 -5.59
N TRP A 101 18.73 8.47 -4.38
CA TRP A 101 19.91 7.73 -3.93
C TRP A 101 19.62 6.22 -3.76
N SER A 102 18.43 5.89 -3.25
CA SER A 102 18.03 4.50 -2.98
C SER A 102 17.69 3.72 -4.26
N GLY A 103 17.12 4.38 -5.28
CA GLY A 103 16.76 3.75 -6.55
C GLY A 103 17.96 3.37 -7.42
N ARG A 104 19.09 4.08 -7.30
CA ARG A 104 20.31 3.80 -8.09
C ARG A 104 21.07 2.56 -7.63
N GLN A 105 20.84 2.09 -6.41
CA GLN A 105 21.48 0.89 -5.85
C GLN A 105 20.79 -0.43 -6.24
N ALA A 106 19.60 -0.36 -6.85
CA ALA A 106 18.83 -1.54 -7.28
C ALA A 106 19.17 -2.05 -8.70
N VAL A 107 19.96 -1.31 -9.49
CA VAL A 107 20.42 -1.77 -10.82
C VAL A 107 21.80 -2.41 -10.70
N LYS A 108 21.88 -3.54 -9.98
CA LYS A 108 22.97 -4.50 -10.16
C LYS A 108 22.34 -5.86 -10.49
N PRO A 109 22.48 -6.38 -11.72
CA PRO A 109 21.89 -7.66 -12.07
C PRO A 109 22.62 -8.76 -11.29
N ALA A 110 21.92 -9.38 -10.34
CA ALA A 110 22.36 -10.61 -9.69
C ALA A 110 21.66 -11.81 -10.37
N PRO A 111 22.38 -12.93 -10.56
CA PRO A 111 21.96 -14.03 -11.41
C PRO A 111 20.84 -14.86 -10.78
N THR A 112 19.97 -15.35 -11.66
CA THR A 112 18.82 -16.22 -11.41
C THR A 112 19.24 -17.51 -10.71
N THR A 113 18.62 -17.81 -9.56
CA THR A 113 18.56 -19.17 -9.02
C THR A 113 17.10 -19.48 -8.71
N ASP A 114 16.54 -20.39 -9.51
CA ASP A 114 15.22 -20.99 -9.30
C ASP A 114 15.20 -21.81 -8.01
N GLN A 115 14.18 -21.62 -7.16
CA GLN A 115 13.57 -22.74 -6.43
C GLN A 115 12.13 -22.42 -5.96
N PRO A 116 11.18 -23.37 -6.07
CA PRO A 116 9.76 -23.16 -5.76
C PRO A 116 9.38 -23.63 -4.34
N GLY A 117 8.53 -22.86 -3.64
CA GLY A 117 8.01 -23.20 -2.32
C GLY A 117 6.58 -22.70 -2.07
N THR A 118 5.67 -23.67 -1.97
CA THR A 118 4.32 -23.78 -1.38
C THR A 118 3.59 -22.55 -0.77
N PRO A 119 2.28 -22.36 -1.03
CA PRO A 119 1.48 -21.25 -0.51
C PRO A 119 0.85 -21.56 0.86
N GLY A 120 1.00 -20.65 1.82
CA GLY A 120 0.20 -20.63 3.04
C GLY A 120 0.84 -19.84 4.18
N ASP A 121 0.47 -18.57 4.35
CA ASP A 121 -0.20 -18.04 5.55
C ASP A 121 -0.42 -16.51 5.39
N ALA A 122 -1.51 -16.00 5.93
CA ALA A 122 -2.02 -14.66 5.68
C ALA A 122 -1.27 -13.59 6.50
N GLY A 123 -0.34 -12.89 5.85
CA GLY A 123 0.23 -11.63 6.30
C GLY A 123 1.61 -11.39 5.69
N PRO A 124 1.95 -10.15 5.25
CA PRO A 124 3.25 -9.90 4.66
C PRO A 124 4.36 -10.20 5.68
N THR A 125 5.26 -11.11 5.31
CA THR A 125 6.42 -11.51 6.09
C THR A 125 7.49 -10.39 6.06
N PRO A 126 8.39 -10.29 7.06
CA PRO A 126 9.45 -9.27 7.08
C PRO A 126 10.34 -9.27 5.83
N HIS A 127 10.53 -10.44 5.21
CA HIS A 127 11.25 -10.58 3.95
C HIS A 127 10.52 -9.93 2.77
N GLU A 128 9.19 -10.01 2.72
CA GLU A 128 8.37 -9.32 1.70
C GLU A 128 8.37 -7.81 1.91
N VAL A 129 8.34 -7.32 3.16
CA VAL A 129 8.44 -5.88 3.47
C VAL A 129 9.82 -5.32 3.08
N GLY A 130 10.88 -6.12 3.24
CA GLY A 130 12.23 -5.79 2.76
C GLY A 130 12.31 -5.72 1.23
N GLN A 131 11.67 -6.65 0.52
CA GLN A 131 11.59 -6.63 -0.95
C GLN A 131 10.74 -5.46 -1.44
N MET A 132 9.60 -5.13 -0.81
CA MET A 132 8.76 -3.97 -1.15
C MET A 132 9.52 -2.64 -1.09
N ARG A 133 10.47 -2.47 -0.16
CA ARG A 133 11.35 -1.27 -0.11
C ARG A 133 12.21 -1.10 -1.36
N SER A 134 12.57 -2.17 -2.05
CA SER A 134 13.41 -2.14 -3.26
C SER A 134 12.65 -1.75 -4.54
N HIS A 135 11.32 -1.63 -4.46
CA HIS A 135 10.46 -1.34 -5.62
C HIS A 135 9.74 0.01 -5.53
N VAL A 136 10.06 0.84 -4.53
CA VAL A 136 9.45 2.17 -4.40
C VAL A 136 9.93 3.07 -5.54
N ARG A 137 9.00 3.53 -6.37
CA ARG A 137 9.25 4.42 -7.52
C ARG A 137 9.08 5.88 -7.17
N ASP A 138 8.08 6.20 -6.33
CA ASP A 138 7.78 7.57 -5.93
C ASP A 138 7.11 7.60 -4.54
N VAL A 139 7.34 8.67 -3.79
CA VAL A 139 6.69 8.94 -2.51
C VAL A 139 6.29 10.41 -2.47
N LYS A 140 5.02 10.66 -2.22
CA LYS A 140 4.46 11.99 -1.99
C LYS A 140 3.77 12.03 -0.65
N VAL A 141 3.93 13.13 0.07
CA VAL A 141 3.35 13.35 1.38
C VAL A 141 2.51 14.61 1.33
N GLN A 142 1.29 14.55 1.83
CA GLN A 142 0.49 15.74 2.08
C GLN A 142 0.32 15.95 3.57
N LEU A 143 0.38 17.21 3.99
CA LEU A 143 0.18 17.62 5.37
C LEU A 143 -1.15 18.34 5.46
N VAL A 144 -2.14 17.69 6.09
CA VAL A 144 -3.52 18.19 6.16
C VAL A 144 -3.91 18.33 7.62
N ASP A 145 -4.07 19.56 8.08
CA ASP A 145 -4.39 19.91 9.47
C ASP A 145 -3.41 19.27 10.48
N ASP A 146 -3.83 18.24 11.21
CA ASP A 146 -3.08 17.46 12.19
C ASP A 146 -2.65 16.07 11.65
N ARG A 147 -2.80 15.84 10.35
CA ARG A 147 -2.63 14.52 9.71
C ARG A 147 -1.61 14.55 8.59
N VAL A 148 -1.04 13.39 8.35
CA VAL A 148 -0.20 13.11 7.21
C VAL A 148 -0.92 12.14 6.28
N LYS A 149 -0.91 12.43 4.98
CA LYS A 149 -1.35 11.55 3.90
C LYS A 149 -0.15 11.16 3.06
N ALA A 150 0.32 9.94 3.19
CA ALA A 150 1.37 9.38 2.35
C ALA A 150 0.75 8.72 1.12
N TYR A 151 1.31 9.01 -0.05
CA TYR A 151 1.07 8.34 -1.32
C TYR A 151 2.38 7.70 -1.77
N ILE A 152 2.37 6.39 -1.96
CA ILE A 152 3.54 5.61 -2.33
C ILE A 152 3.23 4.89 -3.63
N LEU A 153 4.05 5.10 -4.65
CA LEU A 153 4.01 4.35 -5.90
C LEU A 153 5.13 3.31 -5.87
N PHE A 154 4.79 2.04 -6.06
CA PHE A 154 5.74 0.95 -6.03
C PHE A 154 5.45 -0.10 -7.09
N ASP A 155 6.48 -0.80 -7.54
CA ASP A 155 6.40 -1.89 -8.49
C ASP A 155 6.18 -3.23 -7.77
N VAL A 156 5.18 -3.98 -8.20
CA VAL A 156 4.96 -5.36 -7.76
C VAL A 156 4.86 -6.23 -9.00
N HIS A 157 5.85 -7.10 -9.22
CA HIS A 157 5.93 -7.97 -10.39
C HIS A 157 5.79 -7.22 -11.73
N GLY A 158 6.46 -6.07 -11.88
CA GLY A 158 6.40 -5.27 -13.11
C GLY A 158 5.11 -4.44 -13.24
N LYS A 159 4.29 -4.38 -12.20
CA LYS A 159 3.05 -3.61 -12.18
C LYS A 159 3.10 -2.51 -11.14
N ASP A 160 2.78 -1.30 -11.60
CA ASP A 160 2.64 -0.14 -10.73
C ASP A 160 1.41 -0.28 -9.83
N MET A 161 1.63 -0.21 -8.53
CA MET A 161 0.61 -0.17 -7.50
C MET A 161 0.79 1.08 -6.64
N THR A 162 -0.33 1.66 -6.19
CA THR A 162 -0.33 2.81 -5.28
C THR A 162 -0.80 2.39 -3.90
N LEU A 163 -0.12 2.84 -2.84
CA LEU A 163 -0.58 2.75 -1.46
C LEU A 163 -0.79 4.15 -0.93
N GLN A 164 -1.99 4.43 -0.43
CA GLN A 164 -2.28 5.67 0.30
C GLN A 164 -2.54 5.35 1.77
N LEU A 165 -1.94 6.14 2.65
CA LEU A 165 -2.08 6.03 4.09
C LEU A 165 -2.32 7.41 4.69
N GLU A 166 -3.41 7.56 5.42
CA GLU A 166 -3.71 8.74 6.22
C GLU A 166 -3.61 8.40 7.70
N GLY A 167 -2.99 9.28 8.48
CA GLY A 167 -2.97 9.11 9.93
C GLY A 167 -2.31 10.26 10.66
N ARG A 168 -2.18 10.10 11.97
CA ARG A 168 -1.52 11.06 12.86
C ARG A 168 -0.12 10.58 13.18
N LEU A 169 0.84 11.51 13.12
CA LEU A 169 2.22 11.28 13.51
C LEU A 169 2.44 11.82 14.93
N SER A 170 3.16 11.05 15.74
CA SER A 170 3.49 11.40 17.12
C SER A 170 4.82 10.76 17.53
N ALA A 171 5.49 11.30 18.53
CA ALA A 171 6.60 10.63 19.21
C ALA A 171 6.12 9.99 20.52
N ARG A 172 6.49 8.74 20.78
CA ARG A 172 6.20 8.06 22.04
C ARG A 172 7.42 7.27 22.52
N ASN A 173 7.88 7.57 23.72
CA ASN A 173 9.03 6.91 24.36
C ASN A 173 10.32 6.93 23.52
N GLY A 174 10.55 8.01 22.75
CA GLY A 174 11.70 8.12 21.85
C GLY A 174 11.57 7.34 20.54
N TYR A 175 10.38 6.85 20.21
CA TYR A 175 10.08 6.20 18.94
C TYR A 175 9.00 6.96 18.18
N LEU A 176 9.09 6.91 16.85
CA LEU A 176 8.03 7.36 15.96
C LEU A 176 6.80 6.46 16.11
N ASN A 177 5.64 7.09 16.23
CA ASN A 177 4.35 6.41 16.32
C ASN A 177 3.38 6.99 15.30
N PHE A 178 2.73 6.09 14.56
CA PHE A 178 1.73 6.43 13.56
C PHE A 178 0.38 5.83 13.93
N ALA A 179 -0.63 6.69 14.12
CA ALA A 179 -2.00 6.28 14.36
C ALA A 179 -2.79 6.35 13.04
N PRO A 180 -3.06 5.21 12.38
CA PRO A 180 -3.74 5.22 11.09
C PRO A 180 -5.19 5.66 11.23
N VAL A 181 -5.68 6.39 10.24
CA VAL A 181 -7.08 6.82 10.11
C VAL A 181 -7.73 6.10 8.94
N SER A 182 -7.07 6.07 7.78
CA SER A 182 -7.56 5.36 6.60
C SER A 182 -6.41 4.93 5.71
N GLY A 183 -6.64 3.92 4.88
CA GLY A 183 -5.66 3.49 3.90
C GLY A 183 -6.33 2.79 2.73
N GLN A 184 -5.68 2.82 1.57
CA GLN A 184 -6.15 2.14 0.37
C GLN A 184 -4.98 1.68 -0.50
N VAL A 185 -5.18 0.57 -1.20
CA VAL A 185 -4.26 0.05 -2.21
C VAL A 185 -4.93 0.13 -3.56
N GLY A 186 -4.34 0.86 -4.50
CA GLY A 186 -5.01 1.30 -5.72
C GLY A 186 -6.25 2.12 -5.37
N SER A 187 -7.41 1.59 -5.74
CA SER A 187 -8.73 2.12 -5.40
C SER A 187 -9.50 1.27 -4.38
N LEU A 188 -8.86 0.22 -3.82
CA LEU A 188 -9.45 -0.64 -2.81
C LEU A 188 -9.18 -0.11 -1.39
N PRO A 189 -10.20 0.31 -0.63
CA PRO A 189 -10.01 0.70 0.76
C PRO A 189 -9.60 -0.50 1.61
N ILE A 190 -8.60 -0.29 2.49
CA ILE A 190 -8.18 -1.27 3.47
C ILE A 190 -9.15 -1.17 4.67
N PRO A 191 -9.72 -2.29 5.15
CA PRO A 191 -10.51 -2.30 6.39
C PRO A 191 -9.70 -1.76 7.58
N GLN A 192 -10.31 -0.89 8.38
CA GLN A 192 -9.61 -0.22 9.49
C GLN A 192 -8.93 -1.19 10.47
N SER A 193 -9.58 -2.31 10.81
CA SER A 193 -9.02 -3.33 11.71
C SER A 193 -7.75 -3.99 11.14
N ALA A 194 -7.74 -4.27 9.83
CA ALA A 194 -6.58 -4.81 9.14
C ALA A 194 -5.45 -3.79 9.09
N LEU A 195 -5.78 -2.52 8.84
CA LEU A 195 -4.81 -1.42 8.80
C LEU A 195 -4.15 -1.20 10.17
N GLU A 196 -4.94 -1.07 11.23
CA GLU A 196 -4.44 -0.90 12.61
C GLU A 196 -3.55 -2.08 13.04
N SER A 197 -3.97 -3.30 12.72
CA SER A 197 -3.20 -4.51 13.03
C SER A 197 -1.87 -4.54 12.29
N ALA A 198 -1.87 -4.21 10.99
CA ALA A 198 -0.67 -4.18 10.17
C ALA A 198 0.31 -3.09 10.63
N VAL A 199 -0.17 -1.87 10.88
CA VAL A 199 0.66 -0.77 11.37
C VAL A 199 1.22 -1.09 12.74
N ARG A 200 0.41 -1.63 13.66
CA ARG A 200 0.89 -2.02 14.99
C ARG A 200 2.00 -3.05 14.91
N ARG A 201 1.80 -4.12 14.13
CA ARG A 201 2.82 -5.15 13.90
C ARG A 201 4.10 -4.57 13.31
N LEU A 202 3.97 -3.66 12.34
CA LEU A 202 5.11 -2.98 11.73
C LEU A 202 5.88 -2.16 12.78
N MET A 203 5.19 -1.38 13.61
CA MET A 203 5.80 -0.52 14.62
C MET A 203 6.38 -1.31 15.80
N GLU A 204 5.80 -2.46 16.14
CA GLU A 204 6.26 -3.33 17.23
C GLU A 204 7.38 -4.28 16.80
N SER A 205 7.56 -4.50 15.49
CA SER A 205 8.61 -5.39 14.98
C SER A 205 10.02 -4.90 15.36
N PRO A 206 10.93 -5.77 15.83
CA PRO A 206 12.26 -5.37 16.29
C PRO A 206 13.06 -4.62 15.23
N GLU A 207 13.03 -5.10 13.98
CA GLU A 207 13.77 -4.50 12.87
C GLU A 207 13.31 -3.07 12.55
N ASN A 208 12.01 -2.81 12.65
CA ASN A 208 11.49 -1.47 12.38
C ASN A 208 11.57 -0.58 13.63
N ARG A 209 11.52 -1.13 14.84
CA ARG A 209 11.72 -0.34 16.07
C ARG A 209 13.05 0.39 16.08
N GLU A 210 14.13 -0.26 15.65
CA GLU A 210 15.43 0.40 15.52
C GLU A 210 15.41 1.53 14.48
N LYS A 211 14.68 1.35 13.37
CA LYS A 211 14.52 2.36 12.30
C LYS A 211 13.58 3.51 12.66
N LEU A 212 12.67 3.28 13.58
CA LEU A 212 11.68 4.24 14.06
C LEU A 212 12.15 4.97 15.32
N LYS A 213 13.30 4.58 15.88
CA LYS A 213 13.91 5.27 17.01
C LYS A 213 14.30 6.67 16.58
N LEU A 214 13.81 7.66 17.31
CA LEU A 214 14.16 9.05 17.08
C LEU A 214 15.57 9.33 17.63
N PRO A 215 16.32 10.24 17.00
CA PRO A 215 17.56 10.76 17.57
C PRO A 215 17.32 11.29 18.99
N PRO A 216 18.30 11.12 19.91
CA PRO A 216 18.11 11.45 21.33
C PRO A 216 17.85 12.94 21.57
N GLN A 217 18.25 13.80 20.62
CA GLN A 217 17.98 15.23 20.70
C GLN A 217 16.50 15.56 20.45
N ILE A 218 15.75 14.71 19.77
CA ILE A 218 14.33 14.96 19.46
C ILE A 218 13.46 14.52 20.64
N ALA A 219 12.82 15.49 21.28
CA ALA A 219 11.84 15.25 22.34
C ALA A 219 10.49 14.79 21.81
N ASP A 220 10.05 15.39 20.72
CA ASP A 220 8.70 15.25 20.18
C ASP A 220 8.65 15.55 18.68
N LEU A 221 7.74 14.87 17.98
CA LEU A 221 7.51 15.03 16.53
C LEU A 221 6.02 14.84 16.24
N HIS A 222 5.40 15.84 15.62
CA HIS A 222 3.98 15.80 15.25
C HIS A 222 3.69 16.70 14.04
N ILE A 223 2.44 16.66 13.56
CA ILE A 223 1.93 17.57 12.53
C ILE A 223 1.10 18.66 13.21
N GLU A 224 1.41 19.92 12.91
CA GLU A 224 0.73 21.11 13.45
C GLU A 224 0.40 22.06 12.29
N ASN A 225 -0.89 22.32 12.02
CA ASN A 225 -1.34 23.26 11.00
C ASN A 225 -0.73 22.99 9.60
N GLY A 226 -0.72 21.73 9.16
CA GLY A 226 -0.15 21.33 7.87
C GLY A 226 1.38 21.44 7.78
N LYS A 227 2.07 21.45 8.92
CA LYS A 227 3.54 21.49 9.00
C LYS A 227 4.05 20.36 9.89
N VAL A 228 5.17 19.75 9.52
CA VAL A 228 5.91 18.86 10.42
C VAL A 228 6.63 19.71 11.45
N VAL A 229 6.47 19.34 12.72
CA VAL A 229 7.06 20.03 13.85
C VAL A 229 7.86 19.04 14.67
N ALA A 230 9.17 19.28 14.80
CA ALA A 230 10.05 18.53 15.69
C ALA A 230 10.58 19.45 16.79
N ASN A 231 10.47 19.02 18.04
CA ASN A 231 10.99 19.73 19.19
C ASN A 231 12.26 19.04 19.67
N TYR A 232 13.35 19.78 19.79
CA TYR A 232 14.64 19.33 20.27
C TYR A 232 14.85 19.70 21.75
N ARG A 233 15.64 18.90 22.46
CA ARG A 233 16.03 19.10 23.86
C ARG A 233 17.32 19.90 24.00
#